data_AF-A0A1B6FPQ9-F1
#
_entry.id   AF-A0A1B6FPQ9-F1
#
_cell.length_a   1.000
_cell.length_b   1.000
_cell.length_c   1.000
_cell.angle_alpha   90.00
_cell.angle_beta   90.00
_cell.angle_gamma   90.00
#
_symmetry.space_group_name_H-M   'P 1'
#
loop_
_entity.id
_entity.type
_entity.pdbx_description
1 polymer ?
#
loop_
_entity_poly.entity_id
_entity_poly.type
_entity_poly.pdbx_seq_one_letter_code
_entity_poly.pdbx_strand_id
1 'polypeptide(L)'
;NRWPVVVNGYYYDQASFSIAQVYANITLPPPNDILYSWPQDLLKPDIIFYIDFPDNLHRNPITTRHPSSWKPRMLEVYKTINDSSVVYISTKNGLDYVEDFVLDTITKKLSGDLEFNVYAKGEAPTIRPKHFRWV
;
A
#
# COMPACT_ATOMS: atom_id res chain seq x y z
N ASN A 1 -3.49 -10.33 22.85
CA ASN A 1 -4.40 -9.35 22.23
C ASN A 1 -3.63 -8.67 21.09
N ARG A 2 -3.76 -9.14 19.85
CA ARG A 2 -3.20 -8.48 18.67
C ARG A 2 -4.38 -7.99 17.84
N TRP A 3 -4.58 -6.68 17.78
CA TRP A 3 -5.62 -6.09 16.95
C TRP A 3 -4.98 -5.63 15.64
N PRO A 4 -5.48 -6.06 14.47
CA PRO A 4 -4.99 -5.56 13.20
C PRO A 4 -5.32 -4.07 13.08
N VAL A 5 -4.36 -3.29 12.58
CA VAL A 5 -4.53 -1.85 12.31
C VAL A 5 -4.30 -1.63 10.83
N VAL A 6 -5.24 -0.93 10.19
CA VAL A 6 -5.15 -0.51 8.80
C VAL A 6 -4.91 1.00 8.79
N VAL A 7 -3.86 1.44 8.07
CA VAL A 7 -3.46 2.85 8.00
C VAL A 7 -3.40 3.27 6.53
N ASN A 8 -3.91 4.48 6.24
CA ASN A 8 -3.77 5.11 4.93
C ASN A 8 -2.63 6.13 4.96
N GLY A 9 -1.62 5.93 4.12
CA GLY A 9 -0.42 6.75 4.09
C GLY A 9 0.48 6.49 5.30
N TYR A 10 1.76 6.25 5.04
CA TYR A 10 2.74 6.08 6.12
C TYR A 10 4.13 6.48 5.62
N TYR A 11 5.21 5.93 6.17
CA TYR A 11 6.57 6.38 5.83
C TYR A 11 6.87 6.38 4.32
N TYR A 12 6.60 5.28 3.61
CA TYR A 12 6.92 5.21 2.18
C TYR A 12 6.13 6.18 1.31
N ASP A 13 4.94 6.58 1.73
CA ASP A 13 4.15 7.60 1.02
C ASP A 13 4.87 8.95 1.08
N GLN A 14 5.28 9.36 2.27
CA GLN A 14 6.00 10.61 2.49
C GLN A 14 7.40 10.57 1.87
N ALA A 15 8.16 9.49 2.09
CA ALA A 15 9.51 9.33 1.56
C ALA A 15 9.52 9.36 0.02
N SER A 16 8.61 8.63 -0.62
CA SER A 16 8.54 8.58 -2.08
C SER A 16 8.14 9.93 -2.68
N PHE A 17 7.23 10.65 -2.03
CA PHE A 17 6.87 12.00 -2.43
C PHE A 17 8.07 12.97 -2.33
N SER A 18 8.77 12.97 -1.19
CA SER A 18 9.95 13.82 -0.99
C SER A 18 11.07 13.51 -1.98
N ILE A 19 11.40 12.23 -2.20
CA ILE A 19 12.41 11.82 -3.18
C ILE A 19 11.98 12.23 -4.58
N ALA A 20 10.73 12.00 -4.96
CA ALA A 20 10.22 12.38 -6.28
C ALA A 20 10.31 13.89 -6.53
N GLN A 21 10.12 14.72 -5.49
CA GLN A 21 10.28 16.17 -5.58
C GLN A 21 11.74 16.61 -5.66
N VAL A 22 12.60 16.11 -4.77
CA VAL A 22 14.03 16.47 -4.74
C VAL A 22 14.73 16.05 -6.04
N TYR A 23 14.37 14.88 -6.56
CA TYR A 23 14.95 14.30 -7.77
C TYR A 23 14.02 14.43 -8.99
N ALA A 24 13.21 15.49 -9.04
CA ALA A 24 12.25 15.70 -10.13
C ALA A 24 12.92 15.85 -11.51
N ASN A 25 14.08 16.51 -11.57
CA ASN A 25 14.78 16.85 -12.81
C ASN A 25 16.18 16.22 -12.92
N ILE A 26 16.53 15.31 -12.02
CA ILE A 26 17.85 14.64 -11.95
C ILE A 26 17.66 13.15 -11.75
N THR A 27 18.67 12.32 -12.02
CA THR A 27 18.59 10.86 -11.86
C THR A 27 18.25 10.47 -10.42
N LEU A 28 17.34 9.48 -10.25
CA LEU A 28 17.01 8.94 -8.92
C LEU A 28 18.25 8.33 -8.25
N PRO A 29 18.30 8.32 -6.90
CA PRO A 29 19.28 7.53 -6.16
C PRO A 29 19.26 6.05 -6.59
N PRO A 30 20.41 5.35 -6.54
CA PRO A 30 20.48 3.94 -6.87
C PRO A 30 19.63 3.10 -5.89
N PRO A 31 19.08 1.93 -6.30
CA PRO A 31 18.13 1.16 -5.47
C PRO A 31 18.62 0.75 -4.06
N ASN A 32 19.94 0.71 -3.84
CA ASN A 32 20.54 0.37 -2.55
C ASN A 32 20.84 1.59 -1.66
N ASP A 33 20.38 2.78 -2.04
CA ASP A 33 20.54 3.99 -1.26
C ASP A 33 19.71 3.93 0.04
N ILE A 34 20.26 4.50 1.12
CA ILE A 34 19.60 4.59 2.42
C ILE A 34 18.25 5.32 2.35
N LEU A 35 18.07 6.20 1.36
CA LEU A 35 16.81 6.93 1.15
C LEU A 35 15.60 6.02 0.92
N TYR A 36 15.79 4.81 0.41
CA TYR A 36 14.71 3.83 0.21
C TYR A 36 14.50 2.87 1.39
N SER A 37 15.38 2.95 2.40
CA SER A 37 15.34 2.05 3.55
C SER A 37 14.27 2.48 4.55
N TRP A 38 13.66 1.50 5.22
CA TRP A 38 12.76 1.77 6.33
C TRP A 38 13.54 2.32 7.54
N PRO A 39 13.07 3.39 8.21
CA PRO A 39 13.76 3.95 9.36
C PRO A 39 13.66 3.01 10.57
N GLN A 40 14.77 2.84 11.30
CA GLN A 40 14.84 1.89 12.42
C GLN A 40 13.94 2.27 13.60
N ASP A 41 13.68 3.57 13.78
CA ASP A 41 12.90 4.09 14.90
C ASP A 41 11.38 4.02 14.68
N LEU A 42 10.93 3.60 13.50
CA LEU A 42 9.51 3.56 13.15
C LEU A 42 9.01 2.12 13.07
N LEU A 43 7.85 1.86 13.66
CA LEU A 43 7.21 0.55 13.58
C LEU A 43 6.93 0.20 12.11
N LYS A 44 7.55 -0.89 11.64
CA LYS A 44 7.36 -1.36 10.27
C LYS A 44 6.07 -2.17 10.15
N PRO A 45 5.17 -1.86 9.19
CA PRO A 45 4.00 -2.68 8.90
C PRO A 45 4.39 -4.07 8.36
N ASP A 46 3.61 -5.09 8.72
CA ASP A 46 3.79 -6.45 8.20
C ASP A 46 3.51 -6.52 6.68
N ILE A 47 2.56 -5.70 6.21
CA ILE A 47 2.15 -5.60 4.81
C ILE A 47 1.95 -4.14 4.45
N ILE A 48 2.49 -3.74 3.31
CA ILE A 48 2.33 -2.41 2.72
C ILE A 48 1.79 -2.60 1.32
N PHE A 49 0.65 -1.99 1.00
CA PHE A 49 0.09 -2.01 -0.34
C PHE A 49 0.35 -0.69 -1.04
N TYR A 50 0.96 -0.74 -2.22
CA TYR A 50 0.98 0.40 -3.14
C TYR A 50 -0.06 0.19 -4.23
N ILE A 51 -1.10 1.02 -4.22
CA ILE A 51 -2.21 0.94 -5.17
C ILE A 51 -1.99 1.99 -6.26
N ASP A 52 -1.60 1.54 -7.44
CA ASP A 52 -1.45 2.38 -8.62
C ASP A 52 -2.80 2.57 -9.32
N PHE A 53 -3.15 3.84 -9.54
CA PHE A 53 -4.33 4.27 -10.28
C PHE A 53 -3.87 4.90 -11.59
N PRO A 54 -3.72 4.12 -12.67
CA PRO A 54 -3.20 4.65 -13.92
C PRO A 54 -4.21 5.64 -14.52
N ASP A 55 -3.69 6.80 -14.93
CA ASP A 55 -4.49 7.99 -15.23
C ASP A 55 -5.47 7.81 -16.41
N ASN A 56 -5.32 6.76 -17.21
CA ASN A 56 -6.18 6.45 -18.36
C ASN A 56 -7.54 5.85 -17.98
N LEU A 57 -7.75 5.41 -16.74
CA LEU A 57 -8.99 4.73 -16.32
C LEU A 57 -9.97 5.59 -15.52
N HIS A 58 -9.53 6.73 -14.98
CA HIS A 58 -10.35 7.61 -14.12
C HIS A 58 -10.40 9.06 -14.63
N ARG A 59 -10.43 9.24 -15.96
CA ARG A 59 -10.42 10.54 -16.63
C ARG A 59 -11.69 11.34 -16.30
N ASN A 60 -11.56 12.39 -15.50
CA ASN A 60 -12.49 13.51 -15.50
C ASN A 60 -11.95 14.58 -16.48
N PRO A 61 -12.62 14.88 -17.62
CA PRO A 61 -12.09 15.72 -18.68
C PRO A 61 -11.94 17.22 -18.34
N ILE A 62 -12.29 17.64 -17.11
CA ILE A 62 -12.45 19.06 -16.75
C ILE A 62 -11.15 19.72 -16.25
N THR A 63 -10.10 18.96 -15.92
CA THR A 63 -8.87 19.55 -15.34
C THR A 63 -7.65 19.35 -16.25
N THR A 64 -7.09 20.45 -16.75
CA THR A 64 -5.78 20.45 -17.43
C THR A 64 -4.69 20.15 -16.41
N ARG A 65 -3.94 19.06 -16.61
CA ARG A 65 -2.88 18.64 -15.70
C ARG A 65 -1.67 19.56 -15.84
N HIS A 66 -1.05 19.91 -14.72
CA HIS A 66 0.24 20.60 -14.72
C HIS A 66 1.30 19.71 -15.40
N PRO A 67 2.17 20.26 -16.28
CA PRO A 67 3.15 19.49 -17.06
C PRO A 67 4.19 18.72 -16.21
N SER A 68 4.36 19.09 -14.93
CA SER A 68 5.22 18.38 -13.97
C SER A 68 4.43 17.40 -13.09
N SER A 69 3.76 16.41 -13.68
CA SER A 69 3.05 15.41 -12.89
C SER A 69 4.07 14.62 -12.05
N TRP A 70 4.03 14.79 -10.73
CA TRP A 70 4.88 14.08 -9.77
C TRP A 70 4.53 12.58 -9.67
N LYS A 71 3.33 12.17 -10.10
CA LYS A 71 2.84 10.79 -9.97
C LYS A 71 3.72 9.73 -10.68
N PRO A 72 4.10 9.89 -11.96
CA PRO A 72 4.99 8.93 -12.62
C PRO A 72 6.35 8.81 -11.91
N ARG A 73 6.85 9.94 -11.37
CA ARG A 73 8.12 9.97 -10.66
C ARG A 73 8.07 9.24 -9.33
N MET A 74 6.99 9.41 -8.56
CA MET A 74 6.78 8.59 -7.36
C MET A 74 6.64 7.11 -7.68
N LEU A 75 5.97 6.74 -8.78
CA LEU A 75 5.84 5.34 -9.18
C LEU A 75 7.22 4.72 -9.45
N GLU A 76 8.13 5.46 -10.08
CA GLU A 76 9.52 5.04 -10.27
C GLU A 76 10.24 4.84 -8.93
N VAL A 77 10.09 5.78 -7.99
CA VAL A 77 10.65 5.65 -6.63
C VAL A 77 10.10 4.42 -5.91
N TYR A 78 8.79 4.18 -5.98
CA TYR A 78 8.20 3.00 -5.35
C TYR A 78 8.71 1.68 -5.94
N LYS A 79 9.02 1.66 -7.25
CA LYS A 79 9.61 0.50 -7.91
C LYS A 79 11.08 0.28 -7.55
N THR A 80 11.79 1.31 -7.10
CA THR A 80 13.18 1.17 -6.63
C THR A 80 13.26 0.68 -5.18
N ILE A 81 12.19 0.81 -4.40
CA ILE A 81 12.13 0.29 -3.02
C ILE A 81 12.19 -1.24 -3.06
N ASN A 82 13.26 -1.80 -2.51
CA ASN A 82 13.45 -3.24 -2.38
C ASN A 82 13.07 -3.72 -0.97
N ASP A 83 11.77 -3.74 -0.66
CA ASP A 83 11.24 -4.20 0.63
C ASP A 83 10.20 -5.31 0.43
N SER A 84 10.43 -6.47 1.06
CA SER A 84 9.54 -7.64 1.02
C SER A 84 8.14 -7.41 1.62
N SER A 85 7.98 -6.38 2.45
CA SER A 85 6.68 -6.01 3.01
C SER A 85 5.80 -5.28 1.99
N VAL A 86 6.39 -4.70 0.94
CA VAL A 86 5.69 -3.90 -0.07
C VAL A 86 5.11 -4.81 -1.16
N VAL A 87 3.83 -4.62 -1.44
CA VAL A 87 3.07 -5.31 -2.48
C VAL A 87 2.50 -4.27 -3.43
N TYR A 88 2.94 -4.31 -4.69
CA TYR A 88 2.44 -3.44 -5.74
C TYR A 88 1.17 -4.03 -6.38
N ILE A 89 0.13 -3.22 -6.52
CA ILE A 89 -1.07 -3.57 -7.27
C ILE A 89 -1.55 -2.39 -8.12
N SER A 90 -2.06 -2.66 -9.32
CA SER A 90 -2.62 -1.64 -10.19
C SER A 90 -4.11 -1.87 -10.41
N THR A 91 -4.91 -0.80 -10.44
CA THR A 91 -6.36 -0.87 -10.68
C THR A 91 -6.75 -1.12 -12.14
N LYS A 92 -5.79 -1.41 -13.03
CA LYS A 92 -6.04 -1.73 -14.44
C LYS A 92 -7.07 -2.85 -14.66
N ASN A 93 -7.09 -3.82 -13.75
CA ASN A 93 -7.96 -4.99 -13.83
C ASN A 93 -9.32 -4.78 -13.15
N GLY A 94 -9.62 -3.54 -12.69
CA GLY A 94 -10.85 -3.21 -11.97
C GLY A 94 -10.69 -3.21 -10.45
N LEU A 95 -11.61 -2.54 -9.76
CA LEU A 95 -11.58 -2.40 -8.30
C LEU A 95 -11.89 -3.72 -7.57
N ASP A 96 -12.80 -4.52 -8.10
CA ASP A 96 -13.15 -5.82 -7.50
C ASP A 96 -11.94 -6.76 -7.45
N TYR A 97 -11.14 -6.81 -8.53
CA TYR A 97 -9.90 -7.58 -8.56
C TYR A 97 -8.89 -7.09 -7.50
N VAL A 98 -8.79 -5.78 -7.29
CA VAL A 98 -7.89 -5.21 -6.29
C VAL A 98 -8.34 -5.57 -4.88
N GLU A 99 -9.63 -5.50 -4.61
CA GLU A 99 -10.22 -5.91 -3.33
C GLU A 99 -9.93 -7.39 -3.04
N ASP A 100 -10.24 -8.28 -3.99
CA ASP A 100 -10.01 -9.72 -3.85
C ASP A 100 -8.53 -10.04 -3.61
N PHE A 101 -7.62 -9.38 -4.35
CA PHE A 101 -6.19 -9.58 -4.20
C PHE A 101 -5.67 -9.11 -2.83
N VAL A 102 -6.14 -7.96 -2.34
CA VAL A 102 -5.74 -7.44 -1.02
C VAL A 102 -6.21 -8.40 0.08
N LEU A 103 -7.46 -8.87 0.01
CA LEU A 103 -8.00 -9.83 0.98
C LEU A 103 -7.24 -11.15 0.97
N ASP A 104 -6.95 -11.71 -0.21
CA ASP A 104 -6.16 -12.93 -0.37
C ASP A 104 -4.74 -12.75 0.19
N THR A 105 -4.10 -11.62 -0.09
CA THR A 105 -2.74 -11.31 0.39
C THR A 105 -2.70 -11.19 1.92
N ILE A 106 -3.65 -10.48 2.52
CA ILE A 106 -3.79 -10.34 3.98
C ILE A 106 -3.97 -11.72 4.61
N THR A 107 -4.91 -12.52 4.07
CA THR A 107 -5.20 -13.85 4.59
C THR A 107 -3.98 -14.77 4.49
N LYS A 108 -3.29 -14.79 3.35
CA LYS A 108 -2.08 -15.61 3.17
C LYS A 108 -0.95 -15.20 4.11
N LYS A 109 -0.67 -13.90 4.24
CA LYS A 109 0.43 -13.41 5.09
C LYS A 109 0.14 -13.51 6.59
N LEU A 110 -1.13 -13.43 7.01
CA LEU A 110 -1.49 -13.30 8.43
C LEU A 110 -2.31 -14.48 8.98
N SER A 111 -2.68 -15.46 8.17
CA SER A 111 -3.48 -16.64 8.60
C SER A 111 -2.85 -17.46 9.73
N GLY A 112 -1.52 -17.41 9.90
CA GLY A 112 -0.85 -18.05 11.04
C GLY A 112 -1.08 -17.34 12.38
N ASP A 113 -1.39 -16.05 12.35
CA ASP A 113 -1.37 -15.16 13.53
C ASP A 113 -2.74 -14.57 13.88
N LEU A 114 -3.71 -14.59 12.96
CA LEU A 114 -5.02 -13.93 13.11
C LEU A 114 -6.17 -14.78 12.51
N GLU A 115 -7.30 -14.85 13.23
CA GLU A 115 -8.57 -15.35 12.69
C GLU A 115 -9.26 -14.21 11.92
N PHE A 116 -9.44 -14.39 10.61
CA PHE A 116 -10.15 -13.44 9.76
C PHE A 116 -11.59 -13.92 9.53
N ASN A 117 -12.56 -13.06 9.84
CA ASN A 117 -13.91 -13.20 9.33
C ASN A 117 -14.03 -12.28 8.11
N VAL A 118 -14.06 -12.88 6.92
CA VAL A 118 -14.37 -12.14 5.68
C VAL A 118 -15.89 -12.03 5.59
N TYR A 119 -16.41 -10.82 5.71
CA TYR A 119 -17.84 -10.55 5.58
C TYR A 119 -18.25 -10.52 4.11
N ALA A 120 -19.47 -10.97 3.80
CA ALA A 120 -19.99 -10.85 2.45
C ALA A 120 -20.13 -9.35 2.08
N LYS A 121 -19.90 -9.03 0.80
CA LYS A 121 -20.00 -7.66 0.27
C LYS A 121 -21.37 -7.06 0.63
N GLY A 122 -21.38 -6.07 1.53
CA GLY A 122 -22.60 -5.39 2.01
C GLY A 122 -23.05 -5.73 3.44
N GLU A 123 -22.37 -6.63 4.14
CA GLU A 123 -22.63 -6.92 5.56
C GLU A 123 -21.83 -5.99 6.49
N ALA A 124 -22.43 -5.58 7.60
CA ALA A 124 -21.77 -4.73 8.59
C ALA A 124 -20.68 -5.51 9.36
N PRO A 125 -19.46 -4.98 9.51
CA PRO A 125 -18.38 -5.68 10.20
C PRO A 125 -18.71 -5.80 11.70
N THR A 126 -18.66 -7.02 12.24
CA THR A 126 -18.91 -7.31 13.67
C THR A 126 -17.70 -7.97 14.32
N ILE A 127 -16.84 -7.16 14.95
CA ILE A 127 -15.66 -7.68 15.67
C ILE A 127 -16.14 -8.47 16.90
N ARG A 128 -15.97 -9.81 16.89
CA ARG A 128 -16.21 -10.66 18.06
C ARG A 128 -14.89 -11.21 18.61
N PRO A 129 -14.56 -11.01 19.89
CA PRO A 129 -13.38 -11.60 20.49
C PRO A 129 -13.55 -13.13 20.63
N LYS A 130 -12.45 -13.85 20.42
CA LYS A 130 -12.36 -15.32 20.56
C LYS A 130 -12.76 -15.71 21.99
N HIS A 131 -13.89 -16.42 22.15
CA HIS A 131 -14.25 -17.01 23.43
C HIS A 131 -13.22 -18.08 23.79
N PHE A 132 -12.40 -17.82 24.81
CA PHE A 132 -11.65 -18.84 25.51
C PHE A 132 -12.64 -19.80 26.17
N ARG A 133 -12.77 -21.01 25.62
CA ARG A 133 -13.52 -22.08 26.23
C ARG A 133 -12.60 -22.71 27.28
N TRP A 134 -12.89 -22.48 28.56
CA TRP A 134 -12.26 -23.22 29.65
C TRP A 134 -12.65 -24.69 29.50
N VAL A 135 -11.65 -25.56 29.43
CA VAL A 135 -11.78 -27.00 29.72
C VAL A 135 -11.27 -27.20 31.13
#